data_AF-A0A9P4K7C1-F1
#
_entry.id   AF-A0A9P4K7C1-F1
#
_cell.length_a   1.000
_cell.length_b   1.000
_cell.length_c   1.000
_cell.angle_alpha   90.00
_cell.angle_beta   90.00
_cell.angle_gamma   90.00
#
_symmetry.space_group_name_H-M   'P 1'
#
loop_
_entity.id
_entity.type
_entity.pdbx_description
1 polymer ?
#
loop_
_entity_poly.entity_id
_entity_poly.type
_entity_poly.pdbx_seq_one_letter_code
_entity_poly.pdbx_strand_id
1 'polypeptide(L)'
;MLSSAQKALREQQAPIKSEYRNNPSSAVVTLKSSGSLDDTSIACKLSTGAAIKEASRVAGLHPKAGGPDPEISGELCSGDMLLDALVACAGVTLKAVATALGIPIMSGKVNAEGDLDFKGTLGVDKEAPVGITDIRLGFDIQFGQREDGSEVTEEDIERLGILTERYCVVLQTLVKKPEINVRVVGRSGGNAEEGISRELHWGKKYESAH
;
A
#
# COMPACT_ATOMS: atom_id res chain seq x y z
N MET A 1 -33.05 -10.40 7.82
CA MET A 1 -32.39 -10.00 9.09
C MET A 1 -30.90 -9.84 8.82
N LEU A 2 -30.15 -9.07 9.62
CA LEU A 2 -28.68 -8.92 9.41
C LEU A 2 -27.97 -10.24 9.78
N SER A 3 -26.93 -10.60 9.04
CA SER A 3 -26.14 -11.78 9.39
C SER A 3 -25.39 -11.61 10.71
N SER A 4 -25.01 -12.72 11.34
CA SER A 4 -24.25 -12.69 12.60
C SER A 4 -22.95 -11.87 12.49
N ALA A 5 -22.20 -12.06 11.40
CA ALA A 5 -21.00 -11.30 11.10
C ALA A 5 -21.27 -9.81 10.84
N GLN A 6 -22.35 -9.49 10.11
CA GLN A 6 -22.76 -8.11 9.84
C GLN A 6 -23.18 -7.38 11.12
N LYS A 7 -23.88 -8.07 12.02
CA LYS A 7 -24.28 -7.55 13.33
C LYS A 7 -23.05 -7.29 14.21
N ALA A 8 -22.14 -8.26 14.32
CA ALA A 8 -20.91 -8.13 15.10
C ALA A 8 -20.04 -6.95 14.60
N LEU A 9 -19.85 -6.83 13.28
CA LEU A 9 -19.09 -5.73 12.70
C LEU A 9 -19.73 -4.36 13.02
N ARG A 10 -21.06 -4.27 12.93
CA ARG A 10 -21.80 -3.04 13.24
C ARG A 10 -21.67 -2.66 14.71
N GLU A 11 -21.77 -3.63 15.62
CA GLU A 11 -21.61 -3.41 17.07
C GLU A 11 -20.19 -2.93 17.40
N GLN A 12 -19.17 -3.56 16.83
CA GLN A 12 -17.77 -3.16 17.03
C GLN A 12 -17.48 -1.75 16.50
N GLN A 13 -18.04 -1.38 15.35
CA GLN A 13 -17.79 -0.08 14.72
C GLN A 13 -18.64 1.06 15.28
N ALA A 14 -19.76 0.77 15.95
CA ALA A 14 -20.67 1.80 16.47
C ALA A 14 -19.98 2.82 17.40
N PRO A 15 -19.23 2.41 18.45
CA PRO A 15 -18.56 3.37 19.32
C PRO A 15 -17.47 4.15 18.59
N ILE A 16 -16.71 3.52 17.69
CA ILE A 16 -15.66 4.16 16.89
C ILE A 16 -16.26 5.24 15.98
N LYS A 17 -17.36 4.92 15.29
CA LYS A 17 -18.10 5.88 14.45
C LYS A 17 -18.70 7.01 15.27
N SER A 18 -19.12 6.76 16.50
CA SER A 18 -19.62 7.80 17.41
C SER A 18 -18.49 8.76 17.80
N GLU A 19 -17.34 8.22 18.20
CA GLU A 19 -16.17 9.02 18.55
C GLU A 19 -15.69 9.87 17.38
N TYR A 20 -15.60 9.31 16.17
CA TYR A 20 -15.19 10.07 14.99
C TYR A 20 -16.20 11.17 14.60
N ARG A 21 -17.48 11.04 14.95
CA ARG A 21 -18.46 12.13 14.74
C ARG A 21 -18.31 13.23 15.78
N ASN A 22 -18.05 12.87 17.03
CA ASN A 22 -17.95 13.82 18.14
C ASN A 22 -16.57 14.50 18.22
N ASN A 23 -15.53 13.79 17.79
CA ASN A 23 -14.13 14.22 17.78
C ASN A 23 -13.46 13.77 16.47
N PRO A 24 -13.72 14.46 15.34
CA PRO A 24 -13.20 14.05 14.03
C PRO A 24 -11.67 13.92 13.94
N SER A 25 -10.92 14.71 14.72
CA SER A 25 -9.46 14.61 14.78
C SER A 25 -8.95 13.26 15.28
N SER A 26 -9.73 12.54 16.09
CA SER A 26 -9.37 11.19 16.56
C SER A 26 -9.33 10.14 15.44
N ALA A 27 -9.93 10.43 14.28
CA ALA A 27 -9.87 9.57 13.09
C ALA A 27 -8.59 9.77 12.26
N VAL A 28 -7.79 10.81 12.55
CA VAL A 28 -6.58 11.14 11.78
C VAL A 28 -5.39 10.39 12.37
N VAL A 29 -4.78 9.51 11.57
CA VAL A 29 -3.59 8.75 11.96
C VAL A 29 -2.45 9.04 11.00
N THR A 30 -1.28 9.35 11.56
CA THR A 30 -0.02 9.43 10.79
C THR A 30 0.67 8.07 10.83
N LEU A 31 0.58 7.32 9.73
CA LEU A 31 1.37 6.11 9.55
C LEU A 31 2.84 6.49 9.32
N LYS A 32 3.76 5.73 9.91
CA LYS A 32 5.21 5.97 9.82
C LYS A 32 5.92 4.67 9.44
N SER A 33 6.91 4.80 8.56
CA SER A 33 7.89 3.77 8.27
C SER A 33 9.25 4.44 8.13
N SER A 34 10.32 3.73 8.51
CA SER A 34 11.71 4.18 8.37
C SER A 34 12.57 3.02 7.90
N GLY A 35 13.74 3.32 7.35
CA GLY A 35 14.73 2.33 6.97
C GLY A 35 16.14 2.89 7.01
N SER A 36 17.12 1.99 7.03
CA SER A 36 18.55 2.32 6.97
C SER A 36 19.13 1.76 5.68
N LEU A 37 19.86 2.60 4.95
CA LEU A 37 20.62 2.17 3.78
C LEU A 37 21.89 1.45 4.23
N ASP A 38 22.25 0.38 3.52
CA ASP A 38 23.52 -0.30 3.71
C ASP A 38 24.67 0.50 3.06
N ASP A 39 25.87 0.43 3.64
CA ASP A 39 27.06 1.15 3.17
C ASP A 39 27.87 0.37 2.13
N THR A 40 27.62 -0.95 1.99
CA THR A 40 28.37 -1.85 1.12
C THR A 40 27.53 -2.50 0.01
N SER A 41 26.22 -2.54 0.17
CA SER A 41 25.27 -3.16 -0.75
C SER A 41 24.14 -2.21 -1.16
N ILE A 42 23.49 -2.48 -2.30
CA ILE A 42 22.36 -1.69 -2.79
C ILE A 42 21.08 -2.21 -2.15
N ALA A 43 20.99 -2.05 -0.83
CA ALA A 43 19.86 -2.53 -0.02
C ALA A 43 19.40 -1.46 0.98
N CYS A 44 18.10 -1.51 1.30
CA CYS A 44 17.50 -0.71 2.36
C CYS A 44 16.78 -1.62 3.35
N LYS A 45 17.24 -1.62 4.61
CA LYS A 45 16.60 -2.38 5.69
C LYS A 45 15.49 -1.56 6.33
N LEU A 46 14.25 -2.07 6.29
CA LEU A 46 13.12 -1.40 6.91
C LEU A 46 13.07 -1.64 8.42
N SER A 47 12.71 -0.60 9.18
CA SER A 47 12.44 -0.68 10.61
C SER A 47 11.08 -1.35 10.82
N THR A 48 11.06 -2.56 11.38
CA THR A 48 9.80 -3.25 11.65
C THR A 48 9.21 -2.83 13.00
N GLY A 49 7.92 -2.51 13.02
CA GLY A 49 7.19 -2.24 14.26
C GLY A 49 7.01 -3.50 15.13
N ALA A 50 6.57 -3.34 16.38
CA ALA A 50 6.41 -4.43 17.34
C ALA A 50 5.50 -5.59 16.87
N ALA A 51 4.61 -5.35 15.91
CA ALA A 51 3.71 -6.35 15.33
C ALA A 51 4.38 -7.27 14.28
N ILE A 52 5.62 -6.98 13.85
CA ILE A 52 6.37 -7.78 12.86
C ILE A 52 7.76 -8.07 13.44
N LYS A 53 7.81 -8.91 14.48
CA LYS A 53 9.07 -9.38 15.08
C LYS A 53 9.74 -10.53 14.31
N GLU A 54 9.05 -11.18 13.36
CA GLU A 54 9.56 -12.40 12.70
C GLU A 54 9.85 -12.27 11.20
N ALA A 55 9.50 -11.15 10.55
CA ALA A 55 9.86 -10.93 9.14
C ALA A 55 10.77 -9.71 9.01
N SER A 56 12.10 -9.91 9.05
CA SER A 56 13.02 -8.91 8.51
C SER A 56 12.78 -8.82 7.00
N ARG A 57 12.06 -7.79 6.56
CA ARG A 57 11.90 -7.49 5.12
C ARG A 57 13.03 -6.55 4.71
N VAL A 58 14.00 -7.08 3.97
CA VAL A 58 15.05 -6.29 3.33
C VAL A 58 14.56 -5.93 1.93
N ALA A 59 14.60 -4.64 1.58
CA ALA A 59 14.28 -4.20 0.22
C ALA A 59 15.56 -4.12 -0.61
N GLY A 60 15.54 -4.73 -1.79
CA GLY A 60 16.66 -4.80 -2.72
C GLY A 60 16.29 -4.41 -4.14
N LEU A 61 17.27 -4.37 -5.05
CA LEU A 61 17.03 -4.15 -6.46
C LEU A 61 16.29 -5.34 -7.09
N HIS A 62 15.44 -5.06 -8.08
CA HIS A 62 14.85 -6.12 -8.90
C HIS A 62 15.95 -6.75 -9.79
N PRO A 63 15.88 -8.05 -10.16
CA PRO A 63 16.86 -8.67 -11.06
C PRO A 63 17.04 -7.95 -12.40
N LYS A 64 15.94 -7.46 -12.98
CA LYS A 64 15.96 -6.61 -14.19
C LYS A 64 16.66 -5.25 -14.00
N ALA A 65 16.93 -4.85 -12.77
CA ALA A 65 17.71 -3.67 -12.40
C ALA A 65 19.09 -4.02 -11.80
N GLY A 66 19.51 -5.29 -11.86
CA GLY A 66 20.82 -5.74 -11.36
C GLY A 66 20.84 -6.26 -9.92
N GLY A 67 19.68 -6.52 -9.31
CA GLY A 67 19.61 -7.21 -8.01
C GLY A 67 19.78 -8.73 -8.10
N PRO A 68 20.10 -9.40 -6.98
CA PRO A 68 20.14 -10.86 -6.91
C PRO A 68 18.72 -11.47 -7.04
N ASP A 69 18.64 -12.78 -7.28
CA ASP A 69 17.37 -13.50 -7.31
C ASP A 69 16.65 -13.38 -5.95
N PRO A 70 15.36 -13.00 -5.89
CA PRO A 70 14.60 -12.88 -4.65
C PRO A 70 14.50 -14.19 -3.86
N GLU A 71 14.44 -15.35 -4.53
CA GLU A 71 14.38 -16.66 -3.87
C GLU A 71 15.72 -17.03 -3.19
N ILE A 72 16.82 -16.44 -3.67
CA ILE A 72 18.18 -16.67 -3.15
C ILE A 72 18.55 -15.63 -2.07
N SER A 73 18.16 -14.38 -2.27
CA SER A 73 18.54 -13.24 -1.42
C SER A 73 17.55 -12.97 -0.27
N GLY A 74 16.28 -13.35 -0.44
CA GLY A 74 15.20 -12.96 0.48
C GLY A 74 14.86 -11.46 0.43
N GLU A 75 15.43 -10.72 -0.54
CA GLU A 75 15.17 -9.30 -0.74
C GLU A 75 13.91 -9.10 -1.59
N LEU A 76 12.98 -8.26 -1.11
CA LEU A 76 11.75 -7.94 -1.83
C LEU A 76 11.95 -6.68 -2.68
N CYS A 77 11.50 -6.70 -3.93
CA CYS A 77 11.44 -5.49 -4.74
C CYS A 77 10.38 -4.54 -4.18
N SER A 78 10.70 -3.25 -4.05
CA SER A 78 9.75 -2.25 -3.58
C SER A 78 8.52 -2.08 -4.49
N GLY A 79 8.64 -2.40 -5.78
CA GLY A 79 7.51 -2.50 -6.71
C GLY A 79 6.54 -3.61 -6.32
N ASP A 80 7.06 -4.80 -6.02
CA ASP A 80 6.24 -5.93 -5.55
C ASP A 80 5.61 -5.61 -4.19
N MET A 81 6.37 -4.97 -3.28
CA MET A 81 5.84 -4.54 -1.98
C MET A 81 4.70 -3.52 -2.10
N LEU A 82 4.72 -2.66 -3.13
CA LEU A 82 3.64 -1.74 -3.42
C LEU A 82 2.38 -2.49 -3.89
N LEU A 83 2.54 -3.50 -4.76
CA LEU A 83 1.44 -4.36 -5.21
C LEU A 83 0.89 -5.22 -4.06
N ASP A 84 1.75 -5.77 -3.19
CA ASP A 84 1.36 -6.47 -1.96
C ASP A 84 0.49 -5.57 -1.06
N ALA A 85 0.91 -4.32 -0.86
CA ALA A 85 0.14 -3.37 -0.07
C ALA A 85 -1.23 -3.07 -0.70
N LEU A 86 -1.29 -2.98 -2.03
CA LEU A 86 -2.54 -2.82 -2.76
C LEU A 86 -3.45 -4.04 -2.59
N VAL A 87 -2.95 -5.26 -2.83
CA VAL A 87 -3.69 -6.51 -2.66
C VAL A 87 -4.22 -6.65 -1.24
N ALA A 88 -3.38 -6.41 -0.23
CA ALA A 88 -3.77 -6.52 1.17
C ALA A 88 -4.86 -5.51 1.54
N CYS A 89 -4.68 -4.24 1.17
CA CYS A 89 -5.66 -3.20 1.49
C CYS A 89 -6.99 -3.47 0.77
N ALA A 90 -6.95 -3.75 -0.54
CA ALA A 90 -8.14 -3.94 -1.35
C ALA A 90 -8.91 -5.21 -0.96
N GLY A 91 -8.23 -6.30 -0.64
CA GLY A 91 -8.85 -7.53 -0.13
C GLY A 91 -9.56 -7.35 1.22
N VAL A 92 -8.91 -6.67 2.17
CA VAL A 92 -9.53 -6.34 3.46
C VAL A 92 -10.73 -5.41 3.29
N THR A 93 -10.62 -4.39 2.44
CA THR A 93 -11.72 -3.47 2.14
C THR A 93 -12.91 -4.22 1.52
N LEU A 94 -12.68 -5.07 0.51
CA LEU A 94 -13.74 -5.85 -0.13
C LEU A 94 -14.46 -6.73 0.88
N LYS A 95 -13.71 -7.45 1.73
CA LYS A 95 -14.31 -8.32 2.76
C LYS A 95 -15.13 -7.53 3.78
N ALA A 96 -14.64 -6.35 4.20
CA ALA A 96 -15.35 -5.47 5.13
C ALA A 96 -16.65 -4.91 4.51
N VAL A 97 -16.59 -4.46 3.25
CA VAL A 97 -17.75 -3.96 2.51
C VAL A 97 -18.77 -5.07 2.29
N ALA A 98 -18.36 -6.25 1.82
CA ALA A 98 -19.23 -7.39 1.63
C ALA A 98 -19.95 -7.77 2.93
N THR A 99 -19.22 -7.82 4.05
CA THR A 99 -19.80 -8.09 5.38
C THR A 99 -20.82 -7.01 5.77
N ALA A 100 -20.51 -5.74 5.53
CA ALA A 100 -21.42 -4.63 5.83
C ALA A 100 -22.69 -4.64 4.96
N LEU A 101 -22.60 -5.12 3.72
CA LEU A 101 -23.73 -5.29 2.79
C LEU A 101 -24.49 -6.61 3.00
N GLY A 102 -23.99 -7.50 3.87
CA GLY A 102 -24.56 -8.83 4.05
C GLY A 102 -24.37 -9.75 2.84
N ILE A 103 -23.33 -9.50 2.04
CA ILE A 103 -22.95 -10.32 0.88
C ILE A 103 -22.00 -11.43 1.37
N PRO A 104 -22.43 -12.71 1.33
CA PRO A 104 -21.62 -13.82 1.81
C PRO A 104 -20.53 -14.18 0.79
N ILE A 105 -19.28 -14.18 1.25
CA ILE A 105 -18.11 -14.62 0.48
C ILE A 105 -17.59 -15.91 1.11
N MET A 106 -17.57 -17.00 0.33
CA MET A 106 -17.06 -18.31 0.75
C MET A 106 -15.54 -18.38 0.61
N SER A 107 -15.04 -17.95 -0.54
CA SER A 107 -13.61 -17.89 -0.85
C SER A 107 -13.36 -16.79 -1.87
N GLY A 108 -12.10 -16.39 -2.01
CA GLY A 108 -11.73 -15.46 -3.06
C GLY A 108 -10.22 -15.28 -3.17
N LYS A 109 -9.77 -14.89 -4.36
CA LYS A 109 -8.39 -14.52 -4.66
C LYS A 109 -8.35 -13.06 -5.07
N VAL A 110 -7.36 -12.34 -4.56
CA VAL A 110 -7.06 -10.97 -4.98
C VAL A 110 -5.67 -10.98 -5.61
N ASN A 111 -5.54 -10.40 -6.78
CA ASN A 111 -4.29 -10.35 -7.53
C ASN A 111 -4.04 -8.92 -8.01
N ALA A 112 -2.78 -8.51 -8.03
CA ALA A 112 -2.36 -7.26 -8.65
C ALA A 112 -1.14 -7.51 -9.53
N GLU A 113 -1.16 -6.92 -10.71
CA GLU A 113 -0.04 -6.91 -11.65
C GLU A 113 0.36 -5.46 -11.95
N GLY A 114 1.64 -5.23 -12.24
CA GLY A 114 2.15 -3.92 -12.62
C GLY A 114 3.21 -4.01 -13.71
N ASP A 115 3.16 -3.09 -14.67
CA ASP A 115 4.15 -3.00 -15.74
C ASP A 115 5.21 -1.93 -15.45
N LEU A 116 6.47 -2.25 -15.77
CA LEU A 116 7.64 -1.40 -15.52
C LEU A 116 8.55 -1.37 -16.74
N ASP A 117 9.03 -0.18 -17.11
CA ASP A 117 10.14 -0.01 -18.05
C ASP A 117 11.42 0.37 -17.30
N PHE A 118 12.32 -0.60 -17.11
CA PHE A 118 13.57 -0.37 -16.39
C PHE A 118 14.58 0.51 -17.15
N LYS A 119 14.37 0.80 -18.45
CA LYS A 119 15.29 1.69 -19.19
C LYS A 119 15.36 3.08 -18.56
N GLY A 120 14.23 3.61 -18.08
CA GLY A 120 14.17 4.89 -17.39
C GLY A 120 14.95 4.84 -16.07
N THR A 121 14.68 3.83 -15.23
CA THR A 121 15.36 3.64 -13.93
C THR A 121 16.88 3.48 -14.08
N LEU A 122 17.30 2.78 -15.13
CA LEU A 122 18.72 2.54 -15.42
C LEU A 122 19.38 3.68 -16.22
N GLY A 123 18.65 4.75 -16.56
CA GLY A 123 19.17 5.89 -17.32
C GLY A 123 19.58 5.55 -18.76
N VAL A 124 19.11 4.43 -19.31
CA VAL A 124 19.37 3.98 -20.69
C VAL A 124 18.61 4.84 -21.69
N ASP A 125 17.38 5.23 -21.34
CA ASP A 125 16.50 6.06 -22.15
C ASP A 125 15.87 7.12 -21.26
N LYS A 126 16.09 8.40 -21.59
CA LYS A 126 15.61 9.55 -20.80
C LYS A 126 14.11 9.81 -20.98
N GLU A 127 13.53 9.32 -22.09
CA GLU A 127 12.11 9.47 -22.39
C GLU A 127 11.29 8.29 -21.84
N ALA A 128 11.94 7.17 -21.50
CA ALA A 128 11.27 6.05 -20.86
C ALA A 128 10.78 6.45 -19.45
N PRO A 129 9.51 6.15 -19.10
CA PRO A 129 8.95 6.52 -17.81
C PRO A 129 9.64 5.79 -16.66
N VAL A 130 9.75 6.44 -15.50
CA VAL A 130 10.20 5.82 -14.25
C VAL A 130 9.01 5.69 -13.31
N GLY A 131 8.64 4.44 -13.03
CA GLY A 131 7.47 4.08 -12.21
C GLY A 131 6.64 2.98 -12.88
N ILE A 132 5.67 2.45 -12.14
CA ILE A 132 4.71 1.49 -12.69
C ILE A 132 3.80 2.24 -13.68
N THR A 133 3.73 1.76 -14.93
CA THR A 133 2.99 2.43 -16.02
C THR A 133 1.55 1.98 -16.13
N ASP A 134 1.26 0.75 -15.70
CA ASP A 134 -0.10 0.20 -15.65
C ASP A 134 -0.22 -0.73 -14.44
N ILE A 135 -1.38 -0.73 -13.79
CA ILE A 135 -1.71 -1.63 -12.67
C ILE A 135 -3.06 -2.28 -12.94
N ARG A 136 -3.10 -3.61 -12.85
CA ARG A 136 -4.33 -4.40 -13.02
C ARG A 136 -4.62 -5.10 -11.70
N LEU A 137 -5.75 -4.77 -11.07
CA LEU A 137 -6.22 -5.36 -9.82
C LEU A 137 -7.43 -6.26 -10.11
N GLY A 138 -7.32 -7.55 -9.82
CA GLY A 138 -8.36 -8.55 -10.05
C GLY A 138 -8.89 -9.16 -8.75
N PHE A 139 -10.18 -9.50 -8.76
CA PHE A 139 -10.85 -10.22 -7.68
C PHE A 139 -11.63 -11.41 -8.25
N ASP A 140 -11.21 -12.62 -7.89
CA ASP A 140 -11.92 -13.86 -8.24
C ASP A 140 -12.65 -14.35 -6.99
N ILE A 141 -13.96 -14.11 -6.89
CA ILE A 141 -14.72 -14.34 -5.66
C ILE A 141 -15.79 -15.42 -5.86
N GLN A 142 -15.84 -16.39 -4.95
CA GLN A 142 -16.96 -17.32 -4.83
C GLN A 142 -17.94 -16.79 -3.77
N PHE A 143 -19.13 -16.41 -4.23
CA PHE A 143 -20.23 -16.01 -3.36
C PHE A 143 -20.99 -17.21 -2.80
N GLY A 144 -21.54 -17.04 -1.60
CA GLY A 144 -22.49 -17.98 -0.99
C GLY A 144 -23.94 -17.54 -1.16
N GLN A 145 -24.86 -18.26 -0.53
CA GLN A 145 -26.26 -17.85 -0.39
C GLN A 145 -26.43 -16.96 0.85
N ARG A 146 -27.34 -15.99 0.77
CA ARG A 146 -27.72 -15.17 1.92
C ARG A 146 -28.52 -15.99 2.92
N GLU A 147 -28.59 -15.51 4.16
CA GLU A 147 -29.31 -16.20 5.24
C GLU A 147 -30.82 -16.34 4.97
N ASP A 148 -31.40 -15.47 4.14
CA ASP A 148 -32.79 -15.53 3.71
C ASP A 148 -33.02 -16.42 2.47
N GLY A 149 -31.97 -17.10 1.98
CA GLY A 149 -32.00 -17.99 0.83
C GLY A 149 -31.90 -17.28 -0.52
N SER A 150 -31.80 -15.94 -0.56
CA SER A 150 -31.60 -15.21 -1.81
C SER A 150 -30.16 -15.28 -2.31
N GLU A 151 -30.01 -15.22 -3.63
CA GLU A 151 -28.71 -15.23 -4.30
C GLU A 151 -28.08 -13.83 -4.32
N VAL A 152 -26.76 -13.78 -4.48
CA VAL A 152 -26.04 -12.52 -4.72
C VAL A 152 -26.32 -12.09 -6.16
N THR A 153 -26.87 -10.90 -6.31
CA THR A 153 -27.30 -10.36 -7.61
C THR A 153 -26.18 -9.60 -8.32
N GLU A 154 -26.36 -9.29 -9.61
CA GLU A 154 -25.42 -8.44 -10.35
C GLU A 154 -25.31 -7.04 -9.72
N GLU A 155 -26.43 -6.47 -9.27
CA GLU A 155 -26.45 -5.17 -8.57
C GLU A 155 -25.62 -5.21 -7.26
N ASP A 156 -25.66 -6.33 -6.55
CA ASP A 156 -24.83 -6.52 -5.34
C ASP A 156 -23.33 -6.53 -5.67
N ILE A 157 -22.96 -7.18 -6.78
CA ILE A 157 -21.56 -7.28 -7.24
C ILE A 157 -21.07 -5.89 -7.68
N GLU A 158 -21.87 -5.16 -8.45
CA GLU A 158 -21.53 -3.80 -8.88
C GLU A 158 -21.36 -2.87 -7.67
N ARG A 159 -22.31 -2.92 -6.73
CA ARG A 159 -22.24 -2.13 -5.50
C ARG A 159 -21.03 -2.50 -4.63
N LEU A 160 -20.68 -3.78 -4.56
CA LEU A 160 -19.49 -4.25 -3.86
C LEU A 160 -18.22 -3.68 -4.49
N GLY A 161 -18.10 -3.72 -5.82
CA GLY A 161 -16.97 -3.14 -6.56
C GLY A 161 -16.80 -1.65 -6.30
N ILE A 162 -17.87 -0.87 -6.52
CA ILE A 162 -17.88 0.59 -6.33
C ILE A 162 -17.42 0.97 -4.91
N LEU A 163 -17.96 0.31 -3.89
CA LEU A 163 -17.62 0.63 -2.50
C LEU A 163 -16.23 0.14 -2.11
N THR A 164 -15.77 -0.99 -2.68
CA THR A 164 -14.40 -1.48 -2.48
C THR A 164 -13.39 -0.47 -3.01
N GLU A 165 -13.58 0.01 -4.24
CA GLU A 165 -12.70 1.01 -4.83
C GLU A 165 -12.72 2.31 -4.04
N ARG A 166 -13.92 2.78 -3.67
CA ARG A 166 -14.10 4.03 -2.94
C ARG A 166 -13.39 4.05 -1.59
N TYR A 167 -13.40 2.93 -0.86
CA TYR A 167 -12.88 2.87 0.52
C TYR A 167 -11.49 2.24 0.64
N CYS A 168 -10.91 1.74 -0.46
CA CYS A 168 -9.54 1.22 -0.44
C CYS A 168 -8.53 2.38 -0.39
N VAL A 169 -7.88 2.56 0.76
CA VAL A 169 -6.94 3.68 0.98
C VAL A 169 -5.75 3.62 0.01
N VAL A 170 -5.18 2.43 -0.23
CA VAL A 170 -4.01 2.28 -1.11
C VAL A 170 -4.39 2.55 -2.56
N LEU A 171 -5.51 1.99 -3.05
CA LEU A 171 -6.01 2.28 -4.40
C LEU A 171 -6.27 3.78 -4.58
N GLN A 172 -6.99 4.42 -3.64
CA GLN A 172 -7.26 5.84 -3.72
C GLN A 172 -5.97 6.69 -3.69
N THR A 173 -4.92 6.24 -2.99
CA THR A 173 -3.61 6.93 -2.99
C THR A 173 -2.90 6.82 -4.35
N LEU A 174 -3.04 5.69 -5.04
CA LEU A 174 -2.47 5.48 -6.38
C LEU A 174 -3.22 6.27 -7.45
N VAL A 175 -4.56 6.26 -7.39
CA VAL A 175 -5.44 6.98 -8.33
C VAL A 175 -5.38 8.50 -8.10
N LYS A 176 -5.33 8.93 -6.83
CA LYS A 176 -5.28 10.34 -6.45
C LYS A 176 -3.95 10.61 -5.76
N LYS A 177 -2.94 10.93 -6.58
CA LYS A 177 -1.60 11.22 -6.10
C LYS A 177 -1.64 12.29 -5.00
N PRO A 178 -1.21 11.97 -3.76
CA PRO A 178 -1.11 12.98 -2.70
C PRO A 178 0.02 13.97 -3.00
N GLU A 179 0.09 15.04 -2.23
CA GLU A 179 1.31 15.86 -2.22
C GLU A 179 2.48 15.04 -1.68
N ILE A 180 3.57 14.98 -2.46
CA ILE A 180 4.78 14.25 -2.08
C ILE A 180 5.92 15.25 -1.92
N ASN A 181 6.53 15.24 -0.73
CA ASN A 181 7.67 16.08 -0.39
C ASN A 181 8.89 15.19 -0.22
N VAL A 182 9.92 15.39 -1.07
CA VAL A 182 11.19 14.68 -0.98
C VAL A 182 12.25 15.63 -0.46
N ARG A 183 13.02 15.20 0.53
CA ARG A 183 14.16 15.95 1.06
C ARG A 183 15.36 15.01 1.24
N VAL A 184 16.52 15.48 0.80
CA VAL A 184 17.82 14.85 1.08
C VAL A 184 18.65 15.81 1.90
N VAL A 185 19.26 15.30 2.97
CA VAL A 185 20.22 16.04 3.78
C VAL A 185 21.54 15.28 3.74
N GLY A 186 22.53 15.86 3.06
CA GLY A 186 23.87 15.31 2.96
C GLY A 186 24.81 15.99 3.95
N ARG A 187 25.59 15.20 4.69
CA ARG A 187 26.73 15.70 5.47
C ARG A 187 28.00 15.31 4.71
N SER A 188 28.78 16.28 4.26
CA SER A 188 30.06 15.98 3.62
C SER A 188 31.13 15.71 4.68
N GLY A 189 31.84 14.58 4.59
CA GLY A 189 32.99 14.28 5.45
C GLY A 189 34.28 15.02 5.09
N GLY A 190 34.25 15.93 4.10
CA GLY A 190 35.44 16.66 3.66
C GLY A 190 35.73 17.89 4.52
N ASN A 191 37.00 18.02 4.97
CA ASN A 191 37.64 19.18 5.60
C ASN A 191 36.69 20.17 6.31
N ALA A 192 35.91 19.65 7.25
CA ALA A 192 35.20 20.51 8.18
C ALA A 192 36.21 20.98 9.24
N GLU A 193 36.32 22.30 9.44
CA GLU A 193 37.12 22.83 10.55
C GLU A 193 36.62 22.24 11.87
N GLU A 194 37.54 22.00 12.81
CA GLU A 194 37.23 21.38 14.09
C GLU A 194 36.13 22.20 14.82
N GLY A 195 34.97 21.59 15.04
CA GLY A 195 33.79 22.23 15.63
C GLY A 195 32.76 22.80 14.65
N ILE A 196 32.98 22.76 13.34
CA ILE A 196 32.00 23.19 12.32
C ILE A 196 31.38 21.98 11.63
N SER A 197 30.05 21.88 11.60
CA SER A 197 29.33 20.90 10.76
C SER A 197 28.70 21.59 9.56
N ARG A 198 28.73 20.95 8.38
CA ARG A 198 28.10 21.45 7.15
C ARG A 198 27.09 20.43 6.65
N GLU A 199 25.90 20.92 6.34
CA GLU A 199 24.82 20.15 5.74
C GLU A 199 24.41 20.77 4.40
N LEU A 200 24.23 19.93 3.39
CA LEU A 200 23.63 20.30 2.12
C LEU A 200 22.21 19.78 2.09
N HIS A 201 21.26 20.65 1.78
CA HIS A 201 19.85 20.30 1.67
C HIS A 201 19.41 20.38 0.21
N TRP A 202 18.86 19.27 -0.30
CA TRP A 202 18.10 19.26 -1.55
C TRP A 202 16.65 18.90 -1.24
N GLY A 203 15.70 19.55 -1.90
CA GLY A 203 14.28 19.30 -1.69
C GLY A 203 13.46 19.53 -2.95
N LYS A 204 12.41 18.73 -3.11
CA LYS A 204 11.45 18.85 -4.21
C LYS A 204 10.05 18.53 -3.72
N LYS A 205 9.09 19.35 -4.14
CA LYS A 205 7.66 19.15 -3.91
C LYS A 205 6.99 18.68 -5.19
N TYR A 206 6.09 17.72 -5.07
CA TYR A 206 5.22 17.26 -6.14
C TYR A 206 3.78 17.54 -5.71
N GLU A 207 3.15 18.50 -6.36
CA GLU A 207 1.76 18.89 -6.09
C GLU A 207 0.79 17.83 -6.62
N SER A 208 -0.39 17.74 -6.01
CA SER A 208 -1.47 16.90 -6.53
C SER A 208 -1.90 17.41 -7.91
N ALA A 209 -2.18 16.48 -8.83
CA ALA A 209 -2.87 16.86 -10.06
C ALA A 209 -4.31 17.22 -9.67
N HIS A 210 -4.74 18.45 -9.98
CA HIS A 210 -6.11 18.92 -9.74
C HIS A 210 -7.11 18.23 -10.66
#